data_AF-A0A1Q7QH22-F1
#
_entry.id   AF-A0A1Q7QH22-F1
#
_cell.length_a   1.000
_cell.length_b   1.000
_cell.length_c   1.000
_cell.angle_alpha   90.00
_cell.angle_beta   90.00
_cell.angle_gamma   90.00
#
_symmetry.space_group_name_H-M   'P 1'
#
loop_
_entity.id
_entity.type
_entity.pdbx_description
1 polymer ?
#
loop_
_entity_poly.entity_id
_entity_poly.type
_entity_poly.pdbx_seq_one_letter_code
_entity_poly.pdbx_strand_id
1 'polypeptide(L)'
;MRPVVALMAAVLVVVGCSETAQKSTAPSSTATPIVHITAAQKAQVQAILQAAMDHYSTEFTAGQIALSHTKNNDFYSWRQSTNIEQDVKTFLDAFSKADANYTTGNEPSAMSSWRDDMSVVQADIVVWVQVAVDWQIGRKADADLTAAGATVNKDFDTVRADLAQILAAS
;
A
#
# COMPACT_ATOMS: atom_id res chain seq x y z
N MET A 1 11.33 36.99 -36.56
CA MET A 1 12.68 37.59 -36.68
C MET A 1 13.56 37.04 -35.56
N ARG A 2 14.75 36.51 -35.88
CA ARG A 2 15.87 36.29 -34.94
C ARG A 2 16.85 37.46 -35.08
N PRO A 3 17.64 37.84 -34.04
CA PRO A 3 18.92 37.16 -33.74
C PRO A 3 18.83 36.16 -32.55
N VAL A 4 19.86 35.75 -31.79
CA VAL A 4 21.29 36.17 -31.62
C VAL A 4 22.21 34.94 -31.45
N VAL A 5 23.53 35.15 -31.52
CA VAL A 5 24.63 34.16 -31.37
C VAL A 5 25.85 34.81 -30.70
N ALA A 6 26.41 34.16 -29.67
CA ALA A 6 27.83 34.16 -29.24
C ALA A 6 27.95 33.04 -28.19
N LEU A 7 28.71 31.95 -28.31
CA LEU A 7 30.03 31.61 -28.87
C LEU A 7 31.22 31.86 -27.90
N MET A 8 31.63 30.75 -27.28
CA MET A 8 32.98 30.36 -26.80
C MET A 8 33.89 31.34 -26.03
N ALA A 9 34.42 30.82 -24.92
CA ALA A 9 35.86 30.89 -24.62
C ALA A 9 36.32 29.55 -24.02
N ALA A 10 37.22 28.85 -24.72
CA ALA A 10 38.00 27.75 -24.16
C ALA A 10 39.38 28.29 -23.77
N VAL A 11 39.88 27.95 -22.59
CA VAL A 11 41.27 28.22 -22.19
C VAL A 11 41.91 26.89 -21.78
N LEU A 12 43.05 26.59 -22.40
CA LEU A 12 43.75 25.32 -22.28
C LEU A 12 44.99 25.48 -21.38
N VAL A 13 45.07 24.65 -20.34
CA VAL A 13 46.28 24.06 -19.70
C VAL A 13 47.50 24.96 -19.41
N VAL A 14 47.93 24.92 -18.15
CA VAL A 14 49.37 24.92 -17.79
C VAL A 14 49.65 23.68 -16.94
N VAL A 15 50.74 22.98 -17.25
CA VAL A 15 51.20 21.75 -16.57
C VAL A 15 52.10 22.10 -15.38
N GLY A 16 51.99 21.36 -14.28
CA GLY A 16 52.93 21.42 -13.17
C GLY A 16 52.90 20.13 -12.33
N CYS A 17 53.97 19.34 -12.39
CA CYS A 17 54.13 18.12 -11.60
C CYS A 17 54.76 18.42 -10.24
N SER A 18 54.30 17.75 -9.17
CA SER A 18 55.15 17.08 -8.15
C SER A 18 54.31 16.29 -7.16
N GLU A 19 54.83 15.13 -6.73
CA GLU A 19 54.17 14.20 -5.82
C GLU A 19 54.00 14.71 -4.39
N THR A 20 52.92 14.30 -3.74
CA THR A 20 53.01 13.67 -2.42
C THR A 20 52.05 12.48 -2.35
N ALA A 21 52.58 11.29 -2.06
CA ALA A 21 51.79 10.07 -1.94
C ALA A 21 51.01 10.05 -0.62
N GLN A 22 49.82 10.66 -0.59
CA GLN A 22 48.95 10.57 0.58
C GLN A 22 48.27 9.19 0.60
N LYS A 23 48.81 8.29 1.44
CA LYS A 23 48.22 6.99 1.78
C LYS A 23 46.89 7.22 2.52
N SER A 24 45.83 7.49 1.75
CA SER A 24 44.47 7.54 2.26
C SER A 24 44.03 6.10 2.57
N THR A 25 44.24 5.68 3.81
CA THR A 25 43.49 4.55 4.38
C THR A 25 42.04 4.97 4.43
N ALA A 26 41.28 4.62 3.39
CA ALA A 26 39.83 4.68 3.43
C ALA A 26 39.37 3.94 4.70
N PRO A 27 38.46 4.52 5.50
CA PRO A 27 37.90 3.80 6.62
C PRO A 27 37.24 2.54 6.08
N SER A 28 37.65 1.37 6.58
CA SER A 28 36.95 0.12 6.27
C SER A 28 35.48 0.32 6.60
N SER A 29 34.65 0.35 5.56
CA SER A 29 33.20 0.35 5.74
C SER A 29 32.83 -1.04 6.24
N THR A 30 32.87 -1.22 7.57
CA THR A 30 32.14 -2.29 8.24
C THR A 30 30.68 -2.05 7.94
N ALA A 31 30.18 -2.70 6.88
CA ALA A 31 28.78 -2.78 6.59
C ALA A 31 28.09 -3.31 7.84
N THR A 32 27.31 -2.45 8.51
CA THR A 32 26.47 -2.86 9.63
C THR A 32 25.63 -4.03 9.14
N PRO A 33 25.64 -5.20 9.80
CA PRO A 33 24.79 -6.31 9.39
C PRO A 33 23.35 -5.82 9.38
N ILE A 34 22.68 -5.91 8.23
CA ILE A 34 21.25 -5.67 8.15
C ILE A 34 20.62 -6.78 9.00
N VAL A 35 20.07 -6.40 10.15
CA VAL A 35 19.44 -7.37 11.05
C VAL A 35 18.09 -7.71 10.47
N HIS A 36 17.99 -8.82 9.75
CA HIS A 36 16.72 -9.34 9.26
C HIS A 36 15.86 -9.79 10.45
N ILE A 37 14.54 -9.56 10.37
CA ILE A 37 13.62 -9.99 11.42
C ILE A 37 13.56 -11.53 11.50
N THR A 38 13.36 -12.07 12.70
CA THR A 38 13.30 -13.53 12.90
C THR A 38 12.08 -14.15 12.23
N ALA A 39 12.13 -15.45 11.92
CA ALA A 39 10.99 -16.17 11.35
C ALA A 39 9.71 -16.08 12.22
N ALA A 40 9.85 -16.00 13.55
CA ALA A 40 8.73 -15.78 14.47
C ALA A 40 8.12 -14.39 14.30
N GLN A 41 8.94 -13.35 14.15
CA GLN A 41 8.47 -11.99 13.86
C GLN A 41 7.82 -11.90 12.47
N LYS A 42 8.35 -12.59 11.44
CA LYS A 42 7.70 -12.68 10.12
C LYS A 42 6.29 -13.27 10.23
N ALA A 43 6.14 -14.37 10.96
CA ALA A 43 4.83 -15.00 11.19
C ALA A 43 3.87 -14.09 11.97
N GLN A 44 4.37 -13.31 12.93
CA GLN A 44 3.59 -12.31 13.65
C GLN A 44 3.14 -11.15 12.74
N VAL A 45 4.04 -10.61 11.92
CA VAL A 45 3.74 -9.60 10.89
C VAL A 45 2.67 -10.11 9.93
N GLN A 46 2.84 -11.33 9.40
CA GLN A 46 1.86 -11.98 8.53
C GLN A 46 0.48 -12.05 9.18
N ALA A 47 0.39 -12.54 10.41
CA ALA A 47 -0.88 -12.69 11.11
C ALA A 47 -1.58 -11.35 11.38
N ILE A 48 -0.82 -10.29 11.70
CA ILE A 48 -1.35 -8.94 11.94
C ILE A 48 -1.93 -8.34 10.65
N LEU A 49 -1.18 -8.39 9.56
CA LEU A 49 -1.59 -7.80 8.28
C LEU A 49 -2.74 -8.60 7.65
N GLN A 50 -2.65 -9.93 7.64
CA GLN A 50 -3.71 -10.80 7.12
C GLN A 50 -5.03 -10.59 7.87
N ALA A 51 -5.01 -10.49 9.21
CA ALA A 51 -6.22 -10.27 10.00
C ALA A 51 -6.94 -8.95 9.65
N ALA A 52 -6.19 -7.90 9.30
CA ALA A 52 -6.80 -6.67 8.80
C ALA A 52 -7.43 -6.86 7.42
N MET A 53 -6.76 -7.53 6.49
CA MET A 53 -7.33 -7.84 5.17
C MET A 53 -8.61 -8.69 5.29
N ASP A 54 -8.58 -9.71 6.15
CA ASP A 54 -9.69 -10.63 6.38
C ASP A 54 -10.92 -9.91 6.96
N HIS A 55 -10.74 -8.88 7.80
CA HIS A 55 -11.82 -8.03 8.30
C HIS A 55 -12.57 -7.33 7.15
N TYR A 56 -11.88 -6.53 6.33
CA TYR A 56 -12.53 -5.84 5.20
C TYR A 56 -13.08 -6.81 4.16
N SER A 57 -12.39 -7.94 3.89
CA SER A 57 -12.87 -8.95 2.94
C SER A 57 -14.12 -9.67 3.45
N THR A 58 -14.21 -9.91 4.76
CA THR A 58 -15.40 -10.50 5.40
C THR A 58 -16.56 -9.53 5.36
N GLU A 59 -16.33 -8.26 5.72
CA GLU A 59 -17.37 -7.24 5.71
C GLU A 59 -17.90 -6.93 4.31
N PHE A 60 -17.01 -6.82 3.32
CA PHE A 60 -17.41 -6.67 1.92
C PHE A 60 -18.23 -7.88 1.40
N THR A 61 -17.90 -9.09 1.84
CA THR A 61 -18.69 -10.30 1.53
C THR A 61 -20.05 -10.29 2.24
N ALA A 62 -20.09 -9.90 3.51
CA ALA A 62 -21.33 -9.77 4.28
C ALA A 62 -22.26 -8.71 3.68
N GLY A 63 -21.72 -7.58 3.22
CA GLY A 63 -22.45 -6.55 2.49
C GLY A 63 -23.06 -7.06 1.19
N GLN A 64 -22.31 -7.81 0.38
CA GLN A 64 -22.83 -8.44 -0.85
C GLN A 64 -23.98 -9.42 -0.55
N ILE A 65 -23.85 -10.24 0.51
CA ILE A 65 -24.91 -11.14 0.95
C ILE A 65 -26.15 -10.34 1.38
N ALA A 66 -25.98 -9.31 2.21
CA ALA A 66 -27.07 -8.45 2.68
C ALA A 66 -27.76 -7.67 1.54
N LEU A 67 -27.05 -7.37 0.46
CA LEU A 67 -27.59 -6.77 -0.76
C LEU A 67 -28.35 -7.78 -1.64
N SER A 68 -27.94 -9.05 -1.63
CA SER A 68 -28.61 -10.12 -2.40
C SER A 68 -29.98 -10.52 -1.84
N HIS A 69 -30.23 -10.23 -0.56
CA HIS A 69 -31.53 -10.43 0.06
C HIS A 69 -32.51 -9.34 -0.42
N THR A 70 -33.67 -9.75 -0.94
CA THR A 70 -34.70 -8.87 -1.52
C THR A 70 -35.40 -7.90 -0.54
N LYS A 71 -34.88 -7.79 0.69
CA LYS A 71 -35.29 -6.79 1.67
C LYS A 71 -34.21 -5.71 1.73
N ASN A 72 -34.50 -4.53 1.17
CA ASN A 72 -33.61 -3.35 1.22
C ASN A 72 -33.12 -2.99 2.64
N ASN A 73 -33.82 -3.45 3.68
CA ASN A 73 -33.48 -3.24 5.08
C ASN A 73 -32.26 -4.05 5.56
N ASP A 74 -31.93 -5.19 4.96
CA ASP A 74 -30.80 -6.04 5.38
C ASP A 74 -29.47 -5.32 5.09
N PHE A 75 -29.29 -4.84 3.86
CA PHE A 75 -28.12 -4.03 3.46
C PHE A 75 -27.99 -2.73 4.27
N TYR A 76 -29.09 -2.02 4.52
CA TYR A 76 -29.09 -0.85 5.38
C TYR A 76 -28.63 -1.19 6.81
N SER A 77 -29.14 -2.28 7.38
CA SER A 77 -28.79 -2.72 8.74
C SER A 77 -27.31 -3.11 8.84
N TRP A 78 -26.78 -3.83 7.84
CA TRP A 78 -25.36 -4.16 7.74
C TRP A 78 -24.49 -2.90 7.77
N ARG A 79 -24.74 -1.91 6.90
CA ARG A 79 -24.00 -0.62 6.86
C ARG A 79 -23.96 0.08 8.22
N GLN A 80 -25.12 0.16 8.89
CA GLN A 80 -25.23 0.83 10.19
C GLN A 80 -24.48 0.07 11.30
N SER A 81 -24.41 -1.26 11.24
CA SER A 81 -23.78 -2.08 12.27
C SER A 81 -22.26 -2.16 12.17
N THR A 82 -21.69 -2.06 10.97
CA THR A 82 -20.27 -2.32 10.72
C THR A 82 -19.41 -1.08 10.67
N ASN A 83 -20.01 0.07 10.32
CA ASN A 83 -19.32 1.35 10.13
C ASN A 83 -18.15 1.28 9.11
N ILE A 84 -18.17 0.30 8.20
CA ILE A 84 -17.06 0.00 7.27
C ILE A 84 -16.70 1.19 6.37
N GLU A 85 -17.68 2.06 6.08
CA GLU A 85 -17.49 3.29 5.31
C GLU A 85 -16.60 4.33 6.01
N GLN A 86 -16.43 4.22 7.33
CA GLN A 86 -15.61 5.12 8.17
C GLN A 86 -14.43 4.42 8.84
N ASP A 87 -14.38 3.07 8.82
CA ASP A 87 -13.28 2.32 9.41
C ASP A 87 -12.02 2.42 8.55
N VAL A 88 -11.20 3.43 8.84
CA VAL A 88 -9.79 3.50 8.41
C VAL A 88 -8.83 3.03 9.50
N LYS A 89 -9.32 2.73 10.71
CA LYS A 89 -8.47 2.49 11.88
C LYS A 89 -7.95 1.06 11.91
N THR A 90 -8.75 0.08 11.47
CA THR A 90 -8.38 -1.33 11.55
C THR A 90 -7.10 -1.65 10.77
N PHE A 91 -6.96 -1.17 9.53
CA PHE A 91 -5.72 -1.40 8.77
C PHE A 91 -4.54 -0.53 9.24
N LEU A 92 -4.77 0.71 9.68
CA LEU A 92 -3.70 1.58 10.19
C LEU A 92 -3.12 1.08 11.52
N ASP A 93 -3.95 0.55 12.42
CA ASP A 93 -3.51 -0.12 13.64
C ASP A 93 -2.68 -1.37 13.32
N ALA A 94 -3.09 -2.14 12.31
CA ALA A 94 -2.38 -3.34 11.88
C ALA A 94 -1.02 -3.01 11.25
N PHE A 95 -0.98 -2.03 10.34
CA PHE A 95 0.26 -1.46 9.81
C PHE A 95 1.21 -1.07 10.94
N SER A 96 0.76 -0.23 11.90
CA SER A 96 1.61 0.25 12.99
C SER A 96 2.15 -0.88 13.89
N LYS A 97 1.36 -1.94 14.13
CA LYS A 97 1.80 -3.11 14.91
C LYS A 97 2.77 -4.02 14.13
N ALA A 98 2.60 -4.12 12.82
CA ALA A 98 3.49 -4.88 11.95
C ALA A 98 4.83 -4.16 11.76
N ASP A 99 4.78 -2.88 11.41
CA ASP A 99 5.90 -1.96 11.22
C ASP A 99 6.85 -1.91 12.43
N ALA A 100 6.30 -1.95 13.66
CA ALA A 100 7.08 -1.99 14.89
C ALA A 100 8.02 -3.22 15.06
N ASN A 101 7.96 -4.22 14.17
CA ASN A 101 8.94 -5.31 14.11
C ASN A 101 10.20 -4.95 13.30
N TYR A 102 10.12 -3.90 12.50
CA TYR A 102 11.15 -3.42 11.61
C TYR A 102 11.84 -2.16 12.16
N THR A 103 12.82 -1.71 11.41
CA THR A 103 13.61 -0.50 11.58
C THR A 103 13.74 0.14 10.20
N THR A 104 14.05 1.43 10.13
CA THR A 104 14.26 2.15 8.86
C THR A 104 15.33 1.52 7.95
N GLY A 105 16.20 0.65 8.48
CA GLY A 105 17.23 -0.06 7.71
C GLY A 105 16.84 -1.46 7.20
N ASN A 106 15.69 -2.01 7.58
CA ASN A 106 15.26 -3.36 7.19
C ASN A 106 13.75 -3.49 6.85
N GLU A 107 12.97 -2.41 6.92
CA GLU A 107 11.57 -2.38 6.48
C GLU A 107 11.47 -2.65 4.96
N PRO A 108 10.69 -3.65 4.51
CA PRO A 108 10.40 -3.84 3.10
C PRO A 108 9.59 -2.67 2.53
N SER A 109 9.93 -2.15 1.36
CA SER A 109 9.15 -1.07 0.72
C SER A 109 7.67 -1.43 0.51
N ALA A 110 7.38 -2.73 0.34
CA ALA A 110 6.02 -3.27 0.25
C ALA A 110 5.20 -3.08 1.54
N MET A 111 5.80 -2.76 2.70
CA MET A 111 5.08 -2.45 3.95
C MET A 111 4.28 -1.14 3.81
N SER A 112 4.90 -0.09 3.25
CA SER A 112 4.19 1.16 2.96
C SER A 112 3.21 0.99 1.80
N SER A 113 3.53 0.20 0.77
CA SER A 113 2.60 -0.10 -0.33
C SER A 113 1.35 -0.84 0.16
N TRP A 114 1.49 -1.86 1.00
CA TRP A 114 0.38 -2.59 1.63
C TRP A 114 -0.59 -1.67 2.37
N ARG A 115 -0.07 -0.67 3.09
CA ARG A 115 -0.89 0.33 3.81
C ARG A 115 -1.68 1.20 2.84
N ASP A 116 -1.02 1.67 1.79
CA ASP A 116 -1.61 2.59 0.83
C ASP A 116 -2.68 1.86 -0.01
N ASP A 117 -2.43 0.61 -0.42
CA ASP A 117 -3.41 -0.23 -1.11
C ASP A 117 -4.57 -0.67 -0.19
N MET A 118 -4.34 -0.91 1.11
CA MET A 118 -5.44 -1.09 2.07
C MET A 118 -6.31 0.17 2.21
N SER A 119 -5.73 1.37 2.06
CA SER A 119 -6.51 2.61 1.98
C SER A 119 -7.32 2.71 0.69
N VAL A 120 -6.83 2.16 -0.43
CA VAL A 120 -7.58 2.06 -1.69
C VAL A 120 -8.74 1.08 -1.54
N VAL A 121 -8.50 -0.12 -0.98
CA VAL A 121 -9.56 -1.10 -0.67
C VAL A 121 -10.68 -0.49 0.17
N GLN A 122 -10.35 0.29 1.21
CA GLN A 122 -11.35 0.96 2.04
C GLN A 122 -12.16 2.00 1.26
N ALA A 123 -11.49 2.82 0.45
CA ALA A 123 -12.13 3.83 -0.40
C ALA A 123 -13.07 3.19 -1.44
N ASP A 124 -12.66 2.09 -2.08
CA ASP A 124 -13.46 1.43 -3.10
C ASP A 124 -14.62 0.60 -2.51
N ILE A 125 -14.51 0.14 -1.25
CA ILE A 125 -15.67 -0.35 -0.49
C ILE A 125 -16.70 0.78 -0.30
N VAL A 126 -16.28 2.01 0.04
CA VAL A 126 -17.19 3.18 0.14
C VAL A 126 -17.86 3.47 -1.22
N VAL A 127 -17.09 3.45 -2.31
CA VAL A 127 -17.62 3.65 -3.67
C VAL A 127 -18.62 2.55 -4.04
N TRP A 128 -18.31 1.28 -3.76
CA TRP A 128 -19.22 0.16 -3.98
C TRP A 128 -20.51 0.31 -3.17
N VAL A 129 -20.44 0.72 -1.89
CA VAL A 129 -21.62 0.98 -1.08
C VAL A 129 -22.50 2.08 -1.69
N GLN A 130 -21.92 3.17 -2.19
CA GLN A 130 -22.68 4.23 -2.87
C GLN A 130 -23.36 3.70 -4.15
N VAL A 131 -22.65 2.91 -4.96
CA VAL A 131 -23.23 2.29 -6.17
C VAL A 131 -24.36 1.32 -5.80
N ALA A 132 -24.22 0.53 -4.73
CA ALA A 132 -25.27 -0.36 -4.23
C ALA A 132 -26.53 0.40 -3.78
N VAL A 133 -26.38 1.55 -3.12
CA VAL A 133 -27.51 2.41 -2.73
C VAL A 133 -28.24 2.98 -3.96
N ASP A 134 -27.50 3.53 -4.92
CA ASP A 134 -28.12 4.05 -6.16
C ASP A 134 -28.73 2.92 -7.02
N TRP A 135 -28.19 1.71 -6.95
CA TRP A 135 -28.76 0.51 -7.58
C TRP A 135 -30.08 0.09 -6.93
N GLN A 136 -30.16 0.06 -5.59
CA GLN A 136 -31.40 -0.27 -4.87
C GLN A 136 -32.59 0.66 -5.18
N ILE A 137 -32.33 1.87 -5.70
CA ILE A 137 -33.35 2.83 -6.16
C ILE A 137 -33.42 2.99 -7.68
N GLY A 138 -32.77 2.10 -8.44
CA GLY A 138 -32.86 2.03 -9.90
C GLY A 138 -32.12 3.12 -10.68
N ARG A 139 -31.17 3.83 -10.06
CA ARG A 139 -30.31 4.82 -10.73
C ARG A 139 -29.03 4.23 -11.34
N LYS A 140 -28.62 3.07 -10.85
CA LYS A 140 -27.44 2.31 -11.32
C LYS A 140 -27.87 0.92 -11.78
N ALA A 141 -27.18 0.39 -12.79
CA ALA A 141 -27.47 -0.92 -13.36
C ALA A 141 -26.66 -2.03 -12.68
N ASP A 142 -27.07 -3.29 -12.86
CA ASP A 142 -26.33 -4.47 -12.37
C ASP A 142 -24.86 -4.46 -12.82
N ALA A 143 -24.59 -3.93 -14.01
CA ALA A 143 -23.24 -3.79 -14.55
C ALA A 143 -22.38 -2.77 -13.76
N ASP A 144 -22.97 -1.67 -13.27
CA ASP A 144 -22.25 -0.71 -12.41
C ASP A 144 -21.87 -1.38 -11.08
N LEU A 145 -22.82 -2.07 -10.46
CA LEU A 145 -22.64 -2.77 -9.18
C LEU A 145 -21.59 -3.89 -9.29
N THR A 146 -21.66 -4.66 -10.37
CA THR A 146 -20.68 -5.72 -10.69
C THR A 146 -19.29 -5.14 -10.92
N ALA A 147 -19.18 -4.03 -11.66
CA ALA A 147 -17.91 -3.37 -11.91
C ALA A 147 -17.28 -2.83 -10.63
N ALA A 148 -18.04 -2.13 -9.78
CA ALA A 148 -17.55 -1.62 -8.50
C ALA A 148 -17.08 -2.76 -7.57
N GLY A 149 -17.83 -3.87 -7.51
CA GLY A 149 -17.43 -5.04 -6.73
C GLY A 149 -16.19 -5.74 -7.30
N ALA A 150 -15.99 -5.71 -8.61
CA ALA A 150 -14.77 -6.23 -9.24
C ALA A 150 -13.53 -5.38 -8.92
N THR A 151 -13.66 -4.05 -8.81
CA THR A 151 -12.55 -3.18 -8.39
C THR A 151 -12.08 -3.51 -6.97
N VAL A 152 -12.99 -3.57 -6.01
CA VAL A 152 -12.67 -3.96 -4.61
C VAL A 152 -11.92 -5.30 -4.55
N ASN A 153 -12.39 -6.31 -5.28
CA ASN A 153 -11.74 -7.62 -5.34
C ASN A 153 -10.32 -7.56 -5.94
N LYS A 154 -10.13 -6.74 -6.99
CA LYS A 154 -8.82 -6.55 -7.63
C LYS A 154 -7.83 -5.87 -6.69
N ASP A 155 -8.28 -4.91 -5.89
CA ASP A 155 -7.37 -4.21 -4.99
C ASP A 155 -7.00 -5.07 -3.78
N PHE A 156 -7.89 -5.96 -3.33
CA PHE A 156 -7.50 -7.06 -2.44
C PHE A 156 -6.44 -8.00 -3.03
N ASP A 157 -6.44 -8.26 -4.35
CA ASP A 157 -5.36 -9.02 -4.99
C ASP A 157 -4.02 -8.27 -4.94
N THR A 158 -4.02 -6.94 -5.10
CA THR A 158 -2.81 -6.12 -4.96
C THR A 158 -2.27 -6.17 -3.53
N VAL A 159 -3.13 -5.98 -2.51
CA VAL A 159 -2.73 -6.09 -1.09
C VAL A 159 -2.18 -7.50 -0.76
N ARG A 160 -2.74 -8.57 -1.33
CA ARG A 160 -2.20 -9.94 -1.19
C ARG A 160 -0.80 -10.07 -1.81
N ALA A 161 -0.56 -9.44 -2.96
CA ALA A 161 0.75 -9.43 -3.60
C ALA A 161 1.79 -8.69 -2.76
N ASP A 162 1.42 -7.57 -2.13
CA ASP A 162 2.31 -6.82 -1.23
C ASP A 162 2.61 -7.58 0.06
N LEU A 163 1.61 -8.23 0.66
CA LEU A 163 1.84 -9.11 1.82
C LEU A 163 2.84 -10.23 1.47
N ALA A 164 2.72 -10.84 0.28
CA ALA A 164 3.69 -11.83 -0.18
C ALA A 164 5.10 -11.24 -0.35
N GLN A 165 5.22 -10.01 -0.85
CA GLN A 165 6.51 -9.30 -0.98
C GLN A 165 7.15 -8.99 0.38
N ILE A 166 6.38 -8.51 1.37
CA ILE A 166 6.86 -8.25 2.74
C ILE A 166 7.52 -9.51 3.34
N LEU A 167 6.88 -10.67 3.17
CA LEU A 167 7.35 -11.94 3.72
C LEU A 167 8.55 -12.52 2.96
N ALA A 168 8.68 -12.21 1.66
CA ALA A 168 9.80 -12.61 0.82
C ALA A 168 11.04 -11.71 0.98
N ALA A 169 10.88 -10.45 1.36
CA ALA A 169 11.93 -9.43 1.37
C ALA A 169 12.94 -9.53 2.54
N SER A 170 13.14 -10.71 3.13
CA SER A 170 13.87 -10.86 4.39
C SER A 170 14.59 -12.17 4.61
#